data_AF-A0A9E3RIP8-F1
#
_entry.id   AF-A0A9E3RIP8-F1
#
_cell.length_a   1.000
_cell.length_b   1.000
_cell.length_c   1.000
_cell.angle_alpha   90.00
_cell.angle_beta   90.00
_cell.angle_gamma   90.00
#
_symmetry.space_group_name_H-M   'P 1'
#
loop_
_entity.id
_entity.type
_entity.pdbx_description
1 polymer ?
#
loop_
_entity_poly.entity_id
_entity_poly.type
_entity_poly.pdbx_seq_one_letter_code
_entity_poly.pdbx_strand_id
1 'polypeptide(L)'
;MKHKVYLIVVLVMAATCVHAQSPFPSNKQSMLFSNAQSGASERWISLFAPTSLSANYRLIFPTTAPAAGQMLNIASISGSDYTMQWASGVTGTGTSTQIAFWNSSSTLSSSSNLFWDNTNGRLGIGTSSPAQKLEVMNGNILLNNNNNTSGELRIAEPSTSGSNYTAFKTQAQSSNITYTLPASDGSSGSYLATNGSGVLTWTPMGSTVLVRKSSDETLTNNNTLQDDDELYFSIAANEIWEVDYMIRVYGGSGDIKFALALPTGATMWLTAQGDTDNSTDDYIEMTSPGTAYNFDSGGNWVISNSGSLIHIHGMIVNSSTAGTVKFQWAQLNSNGAATTVKDFSYVRAARLQ
;
A
#
# COMPACT_ATOMS: atom_id res chain seq x y z
N MET A 1 -71.37 -21.41 -36.66
CA MET A 1 -72.22 -20.47 -35.89
C MET A 1 -71.38 -19.26 -35.54
N LYS A 2 -71.76 -18.05 -35.97
CA LYS A 2 -71.04 -16.81 -35.64
C LYS A 2 -71.58 -16.30 -34.30
N HIS A 3 -70.81 -16.41 -33.22
CA HIS A 3 -71.18 -15.80 -31.94
C HIS A 3 -71.06 -14.27 -32.06
N LYS A 4 -72.18 -13.57 -31.89
CA LYS A 4 -72.20 -12.11 -31.76
C LYS A 4 -71.77 -11.77 -30.33
N VAL A 5 -70.65 -11.08 -30.18
CA VAL A 5 -70.21 -10.53 -28.90
C VAL A 5 -70.88 -9.16 -28.74
N TYR A 6 -71.74 -9.02 -27.73
CA TYR A 6 -72.33 -7.73 -27.36
C TYR A 6 -71.50 -7.13 -26.23
N LEU A 7 -70.96 -5.94 -26.47
CA LEU A 7 -70.33 -5.14 -25.42
C LEU A 7 -71.38 -4.17 -24.86
N ILE A 8 -71.89 -4.47 -23.67
CA ILE A 8 -72.70 -3.53 -22.88
C ILE A 8 -71.73 -2.71 -22.03
N VAL A 9 -71.55 -1.43 -22.34
CA VAL A 9 -70.85 -0.48 -21.46
C VAL A 9 -71.90 0.40 -20.81
N VAL A 10 -72.17 0.19 -19.53
CA VAL A 10 -72.84 1.17 -18.68
C VAL A 10 -71.73 2.02 -18.05
N LEU A 11 -71.51 3.21 -18.57
CA LEU A 11 -70.63 4.19 -17.94
C LEU A 11 -71.50 5.29 -17.34
N VAL A 12 -71.69 5.28 -16.02
CA VAL A 12 -72.26 6.43 -15.30
C VAL A 12 -71.09 7.14 -14.63
N MET A 13 -70.67 8.28 -15.16
CA MET A 13 -69.95 9.29 -14.40
C MET A 13 -70.34 10.70 -14.87
N ALA A 14 -70.35 11.61 -13.91
CA ALA A 14 -70.97 12.93 -13.97
C ALA A 14 -70.16 13.96 -14.78
N ALA A 15 -70.91 14.81 -15.48
CA ALA A 15 -70.56 16.08 -16.12
C ALA A 15 -69.65 16.06 -17.39
N THR A 16 -70.28 16.53 -18.48
CA THR A 16 -69.75 16.86 -19.83
C THR A 16 -69.43 15.68 -20.76
N CYS A 17 -70.03 15.74 -21.95
CA CYS A 17 -70.35 14.64 -22.84
C CYS A 17 -69.14 13.92 -23.47
N VAL A 18 -69.05 12.60 -23.27
CA VAL A 18 -68.26 11.69 -24.13
C VAL A 18 -69.25 10.92 -25.01
N HIS A 19 -69.21 11.15 -26.32
CA HIS A 19 -69.97 10.35 -27.29
C HIS A 19 -69.22 9.04 -27.57
N ALA A 20 -69.64 7.94 -26.95
CA ALA A 20 -69.27 6.61 -27.44
C ALA A 20 -70.19 6.25 -28.61
N GLN A 21 -69.77 6.53 -29.83
CA GLN A 21 -70.57 6.24 -31.02
C GLN A 21 -70.41 4.76 -31.41
N SER A 22 -71.43 3.95 -31.14
CA SER A 22 -71.64 2.66 -31.80
C SER A 22 -72.53 2.92 -33.03
N PRO A 23 -71.95 3.00 -34.23
CA PRO A 23 -72.26 1.93 -35.18
C PRO A 23 -71.11 1.66 -36.15
N PHE A 24 -70.50 0.47 -36.14
CA PHE A 24 -69.62 0.10 -37.25
C PHE A 24 -69.86 -1.33 -37.77
N PRO A 25 -69.77 -1.53 -39.10
CA PRO A 25 -69.90 -2.82 -39.77
C PRO A 25 -68.82 -3.81 -39.32
N SER A 26 -69.09 -5.10 -39.57
CA SER A 26 -68.49 -6.34 -39.03
C SER A 26 -66.96 -6.51 -38.97
N ASN A 27 -66.17 -5.50 -39.31
CA ASN A 27 -64.75 -5.63 -39.65
C ASN A 27 -63.84 -4.62 -38.92
N LYS A 28 -64.37 -3.74 -38.05
CA LYS A 28 -63.53 -2.87 -37.22
C LYS A 28 -63.60 -3.29 -35.75
N GLN A 29 -62.44 -3.65 -35.20
CA GLN A 29 -62.24 -4.21 -33.84
C GLN A 29 -61.94 -3.11 -32.80
N SER A 30 -62.33 -1.85 -33.03
CA SER A 30 -61.89 -0.70 -32.23
C SER A 30 -63.01 0.14 -31.62
N MET A 31 -62.86 0.53 -30.36
CA MET A 31 -63.67 1.58 -29.71
C MET A 31 -62.97 2.94 -29.85
N LEU A 32 -63.70 3.99 -30.22
CA LEU A 32 -63.18 5.35 -30.42
C LEU A 32 -63.65 6.28 -29.30
N PHE A 33 -62.72 7.05 -28.75
CA PHE A 33 -62.97 8.15 -27.83
C PHE A 33 -62.48 9.43 -28.49
N SER A 34 -63.38 10.35 -28.83
CA SER A 34 -63.00 11.63 -29.42
C SER A 34 -63.04 12.76 -28.39
N ASN A 35 -62.11 13.71 -28.55
CA ASN A 35 -62.15 14.99 -27.87
C ASN A 35 -62.34 16.08 -28.91
N ALA A 36 -63.51 16.71 -28.90
CA ALA A 36 -63.83 17.86 -29.73
C ALA A 36 -63.90 19.11 -28.84
N GLN A 37 -62.86 19.94 -28.86
CA GLN A 37 -62.98 21.33 -28.40
C GLN A 37 -63.57 22.18 -29.53
N SER A 38 -64.50 23.06 -29.18
CA SER A 38 -65.17 23.97 -30.13
C SER A 38 -64.13 24.73 -30.97
N GLY A 39 -64.07 24.44 -32.27
CA GLY A 39 -63.17 25.11 -33.23
C GLY A 39 -61.83 24.41 -33.51
N ALA A 40 -61.56 23.23 -32.94
CA ALA A 40 -60.35 22.44 -33.21
C ALA A 40 -60.65 21.14 -33.98
N SER A 41 -59.70 20.63 -34.76
CA SER A 41 -59.79 19.33 -35.44
C SER A 41 -59.95 18.19 -34.42
N GLU A 42 -60.91 17.28 -34.67
CA GLU A 42 -61.22 16.15 -33.78
C GLU A 42 -60.00 15.22 -33.62
N ARG A 43 -59.58 15.00 -32.37
CA ARG A 43 -58.53 14.03 -32.02
C ARG A 43 -59.19 12.83 -31.34
N TRP A 44 -58.78 11.62 -31.72
CA TRP A 44 -59.33 10.38 -31.17
C TRP A 44 -58.25 9.45 -30.63
N ILE A 45 -58.62 8.70 -29.60
CA ILE A 45 -57.87 7.55 -29.08
C ILE A 45 -58.73 6.31 -29.36
N SER A 46 -58.10 5.24 -29.85
CA SER A 46 -58.78 3.97 -30.14
C SER A 46 -58.22 2.81 -29.33
N LEU A 47 -59.08 1.97 -28.77
CA LEU A 47 -58.70 0.66 -28.22
C LEU A 47 -59.02 -0.42 -29.24
N PHE A 48 -58.06 -1.27 -29.59
CA PHE A 48 -58.26 -2.40 -30.51
C PHE A 48 -58.35 -3.73 -29.74
N ALA A 49 -59.34 -4.56 -30.06
CA ALA A 49 -59.30 -5.96 -29.68
C ALA A 49 -58.25 -6.70 -30.56
N PRO A 50 -57.49 -7.66 -30.01
CA PRO A 50 -56.62 -8.54 -30.78
C PRO A 50 -57.40 -9.31 -31.85
N THR A 51 -56.71 -9.66 -32.95
CA THR A 51 -57.30 -10.31 -34.13
C THR A 51 -57.84 -11.71 -33.85
N SER A 52 -57.41 -12.35 -32.76
CA SER A 52 -57.91 -13.64 -32.27
C SER A 52 -57.94 -13.67 -30.75
N LEU A 53 -59.10 -14.01 -30.17
CA LEU A 53 -59.27 -14.18 -28.73
C LEU A 53 -59.59 -15.64 -28.41
N SER A 54 -58.87 -16.21 -27.45
CA SER A 54 -59.14 -17.56 -26.92
C SER A 54 -60.26 -17.55 -25.88
N ALA A 55 -60.61 -16.39 -25.30
CA ALA A 55 -61.70 -16.21 -24.35
C ALA A 55 -62.17 -14.74 -24.31
N ASN A 56 -63.38 -14.51 -23.78
CA ASN A 56 -63.86 -13.15 -23.46
C ASN A 56 -63.10 -12.60 -22.25
N TYR A 57 -62.75 -11.32 -22.27
CA TYR A 57 -62.23 -10.58 -21.12
C TYR A 57 -62.97 -9.24 -20.96
N ARG A 58 -63.10 -8.78 -19.72
CA ARG A 58 -63.69 -7.51 -19.32
C ARG A 58 -62.66 -6.77 -18.47
N LEU A 59 -62.23 -5.60 -18.94
CA LEU A 59 -61.39 -4.70 -18.15
C LEU A 59 -62.29 -3.84 -17.24
N ILE A 60 -62.12 -3.97 -15.93
CA ILE A 60 -62.85 -3.17 -14.94
C ILE A 60 -61.91 -2.06 -14.46
N PHE A 61 -62.15 -0.83 -14.87
CA PHE A 61 -61.29 0.31 -14.51
C PHE A 61 -61.49 0.76 -13.06
N PRO A 62 -60.47 1.41 -12.43
CA PRO A 62 -60.60 1.94 -11.08
C PRO A 62 -61.70 3.00 -11.03
N THR A 63 -62.42 3.08 -9.91
CA THR A 63 -63.48 4.07 -9.69
C THR A 63 -62.95 5.47 -9.37
N THR A 64 -61.65 5.59 -9.12
CA THR A 64 -60.95 6.85 -8.82
C THR A 64 -60.00 7.24 -9.95
N ALA A 65 -59.68 8.53 -10.05
CA ALA A 65 -58.63 9.03 -10.95
C ALA A 65 -57.22 8.67 -10.40
N PRO A 66 -56.20 8.54 -11.27
CA PRO A 66 -54.83 8.31 -10.81
C PRO A 66 -54.25 9.54 -10.12
N ALA A 67 -53.39 9.31 -9.13
CA ALA A 67 -52.40 10.29 -8.70
C ALA A 67 -51.21 10.34 -9.68
N ALA A 68 -50.47 11.45 -9.69
CA ALA A 68 -49.27 11.59 -10.51
C ALA A 68 -48.26 10.46 -10.19
N GLY A 69 -47.70 9.84 -11.25
CA GLY A 69 -46.75 8.73 -11.11
C GLY A 69 -47.38 7.35 -10.90
N GLN A 70 -48.71 7.25 -10.82
CA GLN A 70 -49.37 5.95 -10.81
C GLN A 70 -49.51 5.37 -12.21
N MET A 71 -49.38 4.06 -12.30
CA MET A 71 -49.60 3.28 -13.52
C MET A 71 -50.88 2.46 -13.38
N LEU A 72 -51.59 2.28 -14.48
CA LEU A 72 -52.72 1.35 -14.52
C LEU A 72 -52.19 -0.08 -14.68
N ASN A 73 -52.41 -0.94 -13.69
CA ASN A 73 -52.04 -2.36 -13.78
C ASN A 73 -53.23 -3.27 -13.42
N ILE A 74 -53.10 -4.57 -13.69
CA ILE A 74 -54.12 -5.56 -13.33
C ILE A 74 -53.96 -5.89 -11.85
N ALA A 75 -55.01 -5.62 -11.07
CA ALA A 75 -55.11 -5.88 -9.64
C ALA A 75 -55.48 -7.33 -9.34
N SER A 76 -56.44 -7.87 -10.09
CA SER A 76 -56.93 -9.24 -9.93
C SER A 76 -57.61 -9.73 -11.20
N ILE A 77 -57.68 -11.06 -11.33
CA ILE A 77 -58.38 -11.75 -12.41
C ILE A 77 -59.38 -12.72 -11.78
N SER A 78 -60.65 -12.63 -12.16
CA SER A 78 -61.72 -13.55 -11.74
C SER A 78 -62.51 -13.98 -12.97
N GLY A 79 -62.21 -15.17 -13.49
CA GLY A 79 -62.76 -15.64 -14.77
C GLY A 79 -62.40 -14.69 -15.91
N SER A 80 -63.41 -14.12 -16.57
CA SER A 80 -63.24 -13.12 -17.63
C SER A 80 -63.03 -11.69 -17.11
N ASP A 81 -63.12 -11.44 -15.80
CA ASP A 81 -63.01 -10.10 -15.24
C ASP A 81 -61.59 -9.79 -14.80
N TYR A 82 -61.01 -8.75 -15.41
CA TYR A 82 -59.68 -8.23 -15.13
C TYR A 82 -59.87 -6.87 -14.46
N THR A 83 -59.73 -6.86 -13.13
CA THR A 83 -59.87 -5.62 -12.36
C THR A 83 -58.57 -4.85 -12.45
N MET A 84 -58.63 -3.62 -12.95
CA MET A 84 -57.52 -2.69 -13.04
C MET A 84 -57.42 -1.88 -11.74
N GLN A 85 -56.22 -1.50 -11.33
CA GLN A 85 -55.97 -0.56 -10.22
C GLN A 85 -54.92 0.47 -10.63
N TRP A 86 -54.90 1.60 -9.92
CA TRP A 86 -53.76 2.50 -9.92
C TRP A 86 -52.72 1.98 -8.95
N ALA A 87 -51.61 1.49 -9.47
CA ALA A 87 -50.45 1.14 -8.67
C ALA A 87 -49.45 2.29 -8.66
N SER A 88 -48.83 2.52 -7.51
CA SER A 88 -47.66 3.40 -7.43
C SER A 88 -46.58 2.87 -8.38
N GLY A 89 -46.23 3.64 -9.40
CA GLY A 89 -45.15 3.31 -10.32
C GLY A 89 -43.79 3.70 -9.73
N VAL A 90 -42.73 3.15 -10.30
CA VAL A 90 -41.38 3.72 -10.12
C VAL A 90 -41.32 5.03 -10.90
N THR A 91 -41.05 6.11 -10.20
CA THR A 91 -40.87 7.46 -10.73
C THR A 91 -39.40 7.88 -10.69
N GLY A 92 -39.06 9.04 -11.27
CA GLY A 92 -37.69 9.56 -11.32
C GLY A 92 -36.87 9.05 -12.50
N THR A 93 -35.68 9.64 -12.68
CA THR A 93 -34.75 9.33 -13.79
C THR A 93 -33.32 9.26 -13.27
N GLY A 94 -32.49 8.39 -13.84
CA GLY A 94 -31.05 8.39 -13.60
C GLY A 94 -30.29 9.27 -14.59
N THR A 95 -29.08 9.67 -14.22
CA THR A 95 -28.10 10.26 -15.14
C THR A 95 -27.11 9.17 -15.58
N SER A 96 -26.66 9.20 -16.83
CA SER A 96 -25.59 8.31 -17.31
C SER A 96 -24.37 8.39 -16.38
N THR A 97 -23.67 7.27 -16.23
CA THR A 97 -22.47 7.12 -15.38
C THR A 97 -22.66 7.43 -13.89
N GLN A 98 -23.89 7.58 -13.40
CA GLN A 98 -24.18 7.74 -11.97
C GLN A 98 -24.95 6.53 -11.44
N ILE A 99 -24.62 6.10 -10.23
CA ILE A 99 -25.36 5.04 -9.56
C ILE A 99 -26.73 5.58 -9.13
N ALA A 100 -27.80 4.89 -9.54
CA ALA A 100 -29.16 5.22 -9.14
C ALA A 100 -29.47 4.74 -7.70
N PHE A 101 -30.19 5.54 -6.94
CA PHE A 101 -30.68 5.22 -5.61
C PHE A 101 -32.11 5.74 -5.40
N TRP A 102 -32.83 5.18 -4.43
CA TRP A 102 -34.18 5.64 -4.08
C TRP A 102 -34.12 6.90 -3.22
N ASN A 103 -34.81 7.96 -3.61
CA ASN A 103 -34.99 9.17 -2.80
C ASN A 103 -36.36 9.21 -2.09
N SER A 104 -37.26 8.29 -2.43
CA SER A 104 -38.51 8.02 -1.73
C SER A 104 -38.87 6.54 -1.89
N SER A 105 -39.99 6.10 -1.33
CA SER A 105 -40.50 4.72 -1.51
C SER A 105 -40.80 4.35 -2.97
N SER A 106 -40.89 5.33 -3.88
CA SER A 106 -41.24 5.10 -5.29
C SER A 106 -40.48 5.97 -6.29
N THR A 107 -39.48 6.75 -5.87
CA THR A 107 -38.76 7.67 -6.77
C THR A 107 -37.27 7.35 -6.81
N LEU A 108 -36.75 7.04 -8.00
CA LEU A 108 -35.32 6.95 -8.29
C LEU A 108 -34.69 8.35 -8.41
N SER A 109 -33.44 8.44 -7.99
CA SER A 109 -32.57 9.60 -8.13
C SER A 109 -31.13 9.14 -8.37
N SER A 110 -30.22 10.07 -8.61
CA SER A 110 -28.78 9.81 -8.70
C SER A 110 -27.99 11.02 -8.15
N SER A 111 -26.68 10.85 -7.99
CA SER A 111 -25.78 11.91 -7.54
C SER A 111 -24.49 11.84 -8.32
N SER A 112 -23.94 13.00 -8.70
CA SER A 112 -22.61 13.09 -9.31
C SER A 112 -21.50 12.61 -8.38
N ASN A 113 -21.76 12.52 -7.07
CA ASN A 113 -20.81 12.01 -6.09
C ASN A 113 -20.71 10.48 -6.09
N LEU A 114 -21.63 9.75 -6.73
CA LEU A 114 -21.59 8.29 -6.86
C LEU A 114 -21.48 7.90 -8.33
N PHE A 115 -20.24 7.89 -8.82
CA PHE A 115 -19.92 7.74 -10.23
C PHE A 115 -19.51 6.30 -10.57
N TRP A 116 -20.03 5.79 -11.69
CA TRP A 116 -19.62 4.53 -12.27
C TRP A 116 -19.03 4.74 -13.66
N ASP A 117 -17.73 4.48 -13.79
CA ASP A 117 -17.03 4.47 -15.07
C ASP A 117 -17.33 3.16 -15.81
N ASN A 118 -18.24 3.20 -16.78
CA ASN A 118 -18.61 2.05 -17.60
C ASN A 118 -17.46 1.53 -18.47
N THR A 119 -16.53 2.40 -18.88
CA THR A 119 -15.44 2.03 -19.79
C THR A 119 -14.39 1.19 -19.07
N ASN A 120 -14.04 1.58 -17.84
CA ASN A 120 -12.96 0.93 -17.07
C ASN A 120 -13.47 0.03 -15.92
N GLY A 121 -14.78 0.06 -15.65
CA GLY A 121 -15.41 -0.66 -14.54
C GLY A 121 -14.85 -0.21 -13.18
N ARG A 122 -14.99 1.09 -12.88
CA ARG A 122 -14.45 1.74 -11.67
C ARG A 122 -15.55 2.53 -10.95
N LEU A 123 -15.54 2.48 -9.62
CA LEU A 123 -16.41 3.27 -8.75
C LEU A 123 -15.66 4.50 -8.24
N GLY A 124 -16.19 5.69 -8.53
CA GLY A 124 -15.74 6.95 -7.96
C GLY A 124 -16.73 7.47 -6.92
N ILE A 125 -16.24 7.85 -5.75
CA ILE A 125 -16.99 8.57 -4.73
C ILE A 125 -16.38 9.96 -4.61
N GLY A 126 -17.16 10.99 -4.98
CA GLY A 126 -16.69 12.38 -5.05
C GLY A 126 -15.80 12.70 -6.26
N THR A 127 -15.59 11.76 -7.19
CA THR A 127 -14.84 11.93 -8.45
C THR A 127 -15.57 11.29 -9.63
N SER A 128 -15.54 11.93 -10.79
CA SER A 128 -16.05 11.39 -12.07
C SER A 128 -14.95 10.82 -12.96
N SER A 129 -13.72 10.72 -12.47
CA SER A 129 -12.58 10.20 -13.24
C SER A 129 -11.68 9.31 -12.36
N PRO A 130 -12.21 8.21 -11.80
CA PRO A 130 -11.44 7.33 -10.93
C PRO A 130 -10.26 6.66 -11.67
N ALA A 131 -9.09 6.67 -11.06
CA ALA A 131 -7.86 6.05 -11.58
C ALA A 131 -7.71 4.57 -11.20
N GLN A 132 -8.44 4.09 -10.19
CA GLN A 132 -8.47 2.68 -9.75
C GLN A 132 -9.90 2.17 -9.53
N LYS A 133 -10.05 0.89 -9.17
CA LYS A 133 -11.36 0.22 -9.04
C LYS A 133 -12.32 0.90 -8.07
N LEU A 134 -11.81 1.43 -6.96
CA LEU A 134 -12.54 2.25 -6.01
C LEU A 134 -11.70 3.48 -5.69
N GLU A 135 -12.25 4.67 -5.93
CA GLU A 135 -11.64 5.95 -5.56
C GLU A 135 -12.58 6.74 -4.68
N VAL A 136 -12.07 7.29 -3.58
CA VAL A 136 -12.78 8.24 -2.73
C VAL A 136 -12.00 9.54 -2.74
N MET A 137 -12.53 10.58 -3.36
CA MET A 137 -11.88 11.89 -3.47
C MET A 137 -12.41 12.84 -2.40
N ASN A 138 -11.50 13.56 -1.73
CA ASN A 138 -11.81 14.56 -0.69
C ASN A 138 -12.63 14.01 0.51
N GLY A 139 -12.39 12.75 0.91
CA GLY A 139 -13.09 12.12 2.03
C GLY A 139 -12.29 11.00 2.70
N ASN A 140 -12.83 10.47 3.79
CA ASN A 140 -12.22 9.39 4.58
C ASN A 140 -12.95 8.06 4.35
N ILE A 141 -12.25 6.93 4.55
CA ILE A 141 -12.84 5.59 4.59
C ILE A 141 -12.82 5.10 6.05
N LEU A 142 -14.00 4.90 6.65
CA LEU A 142 -14.14 4.35 8.00
C LEU A 142 -14.58 2.88 7.95
N LEU A 143 -13.78 1.99 8.52
CA LEU A 143 -14.16 0.58 8.75
C LEU A 143 -14.84 0.46 10.12
N ASN A 144 -16.15 0.72 10.17
CA ASN A 144 -16.91 0.73 11.41
C ASN A 144 -17.33 -0.68 11.86
N ASN A 145 -17.58 -0.87 13.16
CA ASN A 145 -18.12 -2.10 13.73
C ASN A 145 -19.18 -1.81 14.80
N ASN A 146 -20.19 -2.67 14.90
CA ASN A 146 -21.27 -2.59 15.89
C ASN A 146 -21.46 -3.91 16.66
N ASN A 147 -20.48 -4.82 16.57
CA ASN A 147 -20.51 -6.18 17.07
C ASN A 147 -19.32 -6.50 18.00
N ASN A 148 -18.69 -5.46 18.58
CA ASN A 148 -17.51 -5.56 19.45
C ASN A 148 -16.30 -6.28 18.81
N THR A 149 -16.21 -6.27 17.47
CA THR A 149 -15.10 -6.86 16.73
C THR A 149 -14.42 -5.78 15.91
N SER A 150 -13.13 -5.54 16.14
CA SER A 150 -12.37 -4.55 15.36
C SER A 150 -12.43 -4.81 13.86
N GLY A 151 -12.59 -3.74 13.08
CA GLY A 151 -12.39 -3.78 11.63
C GLY A 151 -10.92 -3.97 11.25
N GLU A 152 -10.67 -4.43 10.04
CA GLU A 152 -9.32 -4.59 9.49
C GLU A 152 -9.30 -4.33 7.98
N LEU A 153 -8.21 -3.73 7.50
CA LEU A 153 -7.88 -3.70 6.07
C LEU A 153 -7.16 -5.00 5.73
N ARG A 154 -7.67 -5.77 4.76
CA ARG A 154 -7.07 -7.02 4.28
C ARG A 154 -6.51 -6.87 2.87
N ILE A 155 -5.33 -7.44 2.65
CA ILE A 155 -4.67 -7.52 1.35
C ILE A 155 -4.40 -9.00 1.10
N ALA A 156 -5.13 -9.59 0.15
CA ALA A 156 -5.00 -11.00 -0.19
C ALA A 156 -3.67 -11.30 -0.88
N GLU A 157 -3.14 -12.50 -0.65
CA GLU A 157 -2.04 -13.03 -1.44
C GLU A 157 -2.50 -13.33 -2.89
N PRO A 158 -1.58 -13.59 -3.85
CA PRO A 158 -1.96 -13.98 -5.20
C PRO A 158 -2.89 -15.21 -5.20
N SER A 159 -4.01 -15.13 -5.93
CA SER A 159 -5.07 -16.17 -5.92
C SER A 159 -4.61 -17.60 -6.29
N THR A 160 -3.48 -17.72 -6.98
CA THR A 160 -2.85 -18.99 -7.35
C THR A 160 -2.00 -19.59 -6.23
N SER A 161 -1.67 -18.81 -5.20
CA SER A 161 -0.83 -19.20 -4.06
C SER A 161 -1.63 -19.65 -2.84
N GLY A 162 -2.96 -19.52 -2.88
CA GLY A 162 -3.85 -19.87 -1.77
C GLY A 162 -4.93 -18.82 -1.53
N SER A 163 -5.43 -18.76 -0.29
CA SER A 163 -6.47 -17.85 0.17
C SER A 163 -6.07 -17.04 1.41
N ASN A 164 -4.77 -16.91 1.69
CA ASN A 164 -4.25 -16.14 2.81
C ASN A 164 -4.24 -14.64 2.50
N TYR A 165 -4.05 -13.82 3.54
CA TYR A 165 -3.97 -12.36 3.43
C TYR A 165 -3.07 -11.77 4.51
N THR A 166 -2.54 -10.57 4.26
CA THR A 166 -1.98 -9.69 5.29
C THR A 166 -3.05 -8.70 5.73
N ALA A 167 -3.18 -8.44 7.04
CA ALA A 167 -4.15 -7.48 7.56
C ALA A 167 -3.54 -6.44 8.49
N PHE A 168 -4.10 -5.23 8.41
CA PHE A 168 -3.90 -4.16 9.37
C PHE A 168 -5.16 -4.05 10.23
N LYS A 169 -5.02 -4.31 11.52
CA LYS A 169 -6.12 -4.44 12.47
C LYS A 169 -5.88 -3.59 13.71
N THR A 170 -6.95 -2.97 14.22
CA THR A 170 -6.93 -2.27 15.51
C THR A 170 -7.31 -3.20 16.67
N GLN A 171 -6.92 -2.83 17.88
CA GLN A 171 -7.38 -3.47 19.12
C GLN A 171 -8.20 -2.47 19.94
N ALA A 172 -8.70 -2.87 21.11
CA ALA A 172 -9.29 -1.92 22.04
C ALA A 172 -8.26 -0.83 22.41
N GLN A 173 -8.65 0.44 22.31
CA GLN A 173 -7.80 1.61 22.53
C GLN A 173 -8.44 2.53 23.58
N SER A 174 -7.61 3.23 24.35
CA SER A 174 -8.06 4.22 25.34
C SER A 174 -8.34 5.60 24.73
N SER A 175 -7.93 5.83 23.48
CA SER A 175 -8.14 7.05 22.72
C SER A 175 -7.97 6.79 21.21
N ASN A 176 -8.34 7.76 20.38
CA ASN A 176 -8.07 7.69 18.95
C ASN A 176 -6.56 7.76 18.69
N ILE A 177 -6.05 6.85 17.85
CA ILE A 177 -4.65 6.84 17.41
C ILE A 177 -4.61 7.21 15.92
N THR A 178 -3.80 8.22 15.56
CA THR A 178 -3.54 8.61 14.17
C THR A 178 -2.06 8.40 13.88
N TYR A 179 -1.74 7.52 12.93
CA TYR A 179 -0.37 7.35 12.45
C TYR A 179 -0.11 8.28 11.26
N THR A 180 0.77 9.25 11.43
CA THR A 180 1.21 10.16 10.36
C THR A 180 2.50 9.64 9.75
N LEU A 181 2.45 9.25 8.47
CA LEU A 181 3.61 8.75 7.73
C LEU A 181 4.62 9.88 7.41
N PRO A 182 5.91 9.54 7.22
CA PRO A 182 6.90 10.50 6.69
C PRO A 182 6.54 10.97 5.29
N ALA A 183 7.09 12.12 4.90
CA ALA A 183 6.87 12.71 3.57
C ALA A 183 7.69 12.06 2.43
N SER A 184 8.62 11.14 2.75
CA SER A 184 9.44 10.38 1.80
C SER A 184 9.45 8.90 2.15
N ASP A 185 10.07 8.07 1.31
CA ASP A 185 10.21 6.61 1.42
C ASP A 185 11.43 6.13 2.23
N GLY A 186 12.25 7.06 2.74
CA GLY A 186 13.43 6.74 3.55
C GLY A 186 14.62 6.29 2.71
N SER A 187 15.72 5.91 3.37
CA SER A 187 16.88 5.29 2.71
C SER A 187 16.82 3.77 2.82
N SER A 188 17.53 3.06 1.95
CA SER A 188 17.67 1.60 2.08
C SER A 188 18.19 1.24 3.47
N GLY A 189 17.49 0.31 4.15
CA GLY A 189 17.82 -0.09 5.52
C GLY A 189 17.28 0.84 6.62
N SER A 190 16.48 1.86 6.28
CA SER A 190 15.71 2.62 7.28
C SER A 190 14.46 1.87 7.73
N TYR A 191 13.96 2.17 8.93
CA TYR A 191 12.69 1.69 9.47
C TYR A 191 11.82 2.84 9.98
N LEU A 192 10.51 2.63 10.08
CA LEU A 192 9.58 3.60 10.66
C LEU A 192 9.61 3.50 12.19
N ALA A 193 9.95 4.60 12.87
CA ALA A 193 9.89 4.73 14.32
C ALA A 193 8.76 5.68 14.72
N THR A 194 8.02 5.34 15.79
CA THR A 194 7.00 6.23 16.37
C THR A 194 7.61 7.14 17.44
N ASN A 195 7.16 8.39 17.51
CA ASN A 195 7.50 9.29 18.62
C ASN A 195 6.62 9.09 19.88
N GLY A 196 5.79 8.03 19.92
CA GLY A 196 4.83 7.79 21.00
C GLY A 196 3.55 8.61 20.93
N SER A 197 3.44 9.54 19.97
CA SER A 197 2.26 10.38 19.72
C SER A 197 1.66 10.19 18.32
N GLY A 198 2.05 9.11 17.63
CA GLY A 198 1.51 8.75 16.31
C GLY A 198 2.26 9.33 15.11
N VAL A 199 3.25 10.21 15.29
CA VAL A 199 4.11 10.62 14.17
C VAL A 199 5.16 9.56 13.93
N LEU A 200 5.25 9.09 12.69
CA LEU A 200 6.24 8.11 12.24
C LEU A 200 7.38 8.82 11.49
N THR A 201 8.62 8.41 11.74
CA THR A 201 9.84 8.95 11.08
C THR A 201 10.73 7.82 10.58
N TRP A 202 11.42 8.02 9.45
CA TRP A 202 12.46 7.10 9.02
C TRP A 202 13.69 7.22 9.91
N THR A 203 14.10 6.12 10.53
CA THR A 203 15.32 6.01 11.31
C THR A 203 16.26 5.03 10.61
N PRO A 204 17.53 5.38 10.36
CA PRO A 204 18.52 4.43 9.84
C PRO A 204 18.70 3.26 10.80
N MET A 205 18.81 2.02 10.30
CA MET A 205 19.44 0.97 11.11
C MET A 205 20.93 1.28 11.26
N GLY A 206 21.46 1.17 12.49
CA GLY A 206 22.90 1.07 12.68
C GLY A 206 23.41 -0.16 11.91
N SER A 207 24.30 0.05 10.95
CA SER A 207 24.84 -1.03 10.12
C SER A 207 26.04 -1.64 10.83
N THR A 208 26.08 -2.97 10.98
CA THR A 208 27.29 -3.66 11.43
C THR A 208 27.95 -4.34 10.24
N VAL A 209 29.21 -4.01 9.98
CA VAL A 209 30.07 -4.68 9.01
C VAL A 209 30.97 -5.64 9.77
N LEU A 210 31.07 -6.89 9.31
CA LEU A 210 32.04 -7.87 9.80
C LEU A 210 32.86 -8.36 8.61
N VAL A 211 34.17 -8.14 8.66
CA VAL A 211 35.12 -8.66 7.68
C VAL A 211 36.09 -9.56 8.40
N ARG A 212 36.16 -10.82 7.97
CA ARG A 212 37.08 -11.82 8.52
C ARG A 212 38.01 -12.26 7.41
N LYS A 213 39.32 -12.12 7.65
CA LYS A 213 40.37 -12.59 6.75
C LYS A 213 40.24 -14.11 6.55
N SER A 214 40.26 -14.54 5.29
CA SER A 214 40.09 -15.93 4.88
C SER A 214 41.41 -16.67 4.65
N SER A 215 42.50 -15.93 4.50
CA SER A 215 43.83 -16.47 4.23
C SER A 215 44.92 -15.80 5.06
N ASP A 216 46.09 -16.44 5.17
CA ASP A 216 47.25 -15.80 5.78
C ASP A 216 47.91 -14.82 4.79
N GLU A 217 48.43 -13.71 5.30
CA GLU A 217 49.27 -12.79 4.54
C GLU A 217 50.63 -12.65 5.24
N THR A 218 51.71 -12.94 4.51
CA THR A 218 53.07 -13.03 5.05
C THR A 218 54.00 -12.05 4.37
N LEU A 219 54.81 -11.35 5.16
CA LEU A 219 55.86 -10.46 4.71
C LEU A 219 57.23 -10.93 5.20
N THR A 220 58.21 -10.77 4.33
CA THR A 220 59.65 -10.91 4.62
C THR A 220 60.39 -9.78 3.92
N ASN A 221 61.43 -9.25 4.55
CA ASN A 221 62.24 -8.14 4.04
C ASN A 221 61.40 -6.90 3.64
N ASN A 222 60.34 -6.60 4.38
CA ASN A 222 59.47 -5.46 4.09
C ASN A 222 59.06 -4.71 5.36
N ASN A 223 59.57 -3.49 5.52
CA ASN A 223 59.19 -2.56 6.57
C ASN A 223 58.40 -1.34 6.04
N THR A 224 57.83 -1.40 4.85
CA THR A 224 56.96 -0.34 4.32
C THR A 224 55.51 -0.75 4.53
N LEU A 225 54.72 0.10 5.21
CA LEU A 225 53.29 -0.15 5.42
C LEU A 225 52.61 -0.43 4.08
N GLN A 226 51.82 -1.50 4.04
CA GLN A 226 50.92 -1.80 2.92
C GLN A 226 49.54 -2.19 3.45
N ASP A 227 48.54 -2.08 2.58
CA ASP A 227 47.18 -2.51 2.90
C ASP A 227 47.15 -4.03 3.09
N ASP A 228 46.45 -4.49 4.13
CA ASP A 228 46.04 -5.90 4.21
C ASP A 228 45.03 -6.19 3.09
N ASP A 229 45.15 -7.37 2.49
CA ASP A 229 44.38 -7.75 1.29
C ASP A 229 42.87 -7.90 1.55
N GLU A 230 42.45 -8.11 2.80
CA GLU A 230 41.05 -8.42 3.14
C GLU A 230 40.49 -7.54 4.27
N LEU A 231 41.32 -7.03 5.19
CA LEU A 231 40.87 -6.31 6.38
C LEU A 231 40.55 -4.83 6.10
N TYR A 232 39.47 -4.60 5.34
CA TYR A 232 38.97 -3.27 5.03
C TYR A 232 37.44 -3.21 4.98
N PHE A 233 36.86 -2.02 5.22
CA PHE A 233 35.44 -1.76 5.03
C PHE A 233 35.18 -0.36 4.50
N SER A 234 34.03 -0.15 3.85
CA SER A 234 33.65 1.15 3.30
C SER A 234 32.87 1.99 4.31
N ILE A 235 33.15 3.29 4.32
CA ILE A 235 32.41 4.30 5.10
C ILE A 235 31.98 5.43 4.16
N ALA A 236 30.76 5.94 4.34
CA ALA A 236 30.26 7.10 3.60
C ALA A 236 30.67 8.42 4.27
N ALA A 237 30.44 9.53 3.58
CA ALA A 237 30.59 10.86 4.17
C ALA A 237 29.53 11.10 5.25
N ASN A 238 29.89 11.83 6.30
CA ASN A 238 29.04 12.17 7.46
C ASN A 238 28.61 10.97 8.31
N GLU A 239 29.43 9.92 8.38
CA GLU A 239 29.16 8.76 9.24
C GLU A 239 30.09 8.71 10.45
N ILE A 240 29.58 8.13 11.55
CA ILE A 240 30.33 7.83 12.77
C ILE A 240 30.32 6.32 12.99
N TRP A 241 31.48 5.74 13.25
CA TRP A 241 31.65 4.30 13.38
C TRP A 241 32.40 3.91 14.65
N GLU A 242 31.90 2.90 15.35
CA GLU A 242 32.67 2.10 16.30
C GLU A 242 33.38 0.98 15.56
N VAL A 243 34.65 0.76 15.85
CA VAL A 243 35.44 -0.33 15.25
C VAL A 243 36.09 -1.20 16.31
N ASP A 244 36.22 -2.48 15.98
CA ASP A 244 36.84 -3.52 16.78
C ASP A 244 37.60 -4.46 15.83
N TYR A 245 38.93 -4.31 15.77
CA TYR A 245 39.82 -5.20 15.03
C TYR A 245 40.45 -6.20 15.99
N MET A 246 40.42 -7.47 15.62
CA MET A 246 41.20 -8.52 16.26
C MET A 246 42.18 -9.07 15.25
N ILE A 247 43.46 -8.79 15.43
CA ILE A 247 44.54 -9.16 14.51
C ILE A 247 45.37 -10.25 15.15
N ARG A 248 45.37 -11.43 14.54
CA ARG A 248 46.21 -12.54 14.95
C ARG A 248 47.50 -12.48 14.14
N VAL A 249 48.64 -12.38 14.82
CA VAL A 249 49.94 -12.13 14.18
C VAL A 249 51.01 -13.11 14.65
N TYR A 250 51.87 -13.55 13.73
CA TYR A 250 53.01 -14.44 13.97
C TYR A 250 54.25 -13.75 13.42
N GLY A 251 55.26 -13.46 14.24
CA GLY A 251 56.26 -12.44 13.88
C GLY A 251 57.73 -12.77 14.09
N GLY A 252 58.07 -13.68 15.01
CA GLY A 252 59.46 -13.96 15.35
C GLY A 252 60.29 -12.68 15.55
N SER A 253 61.47 -12.59 14.92
CA SER A 253 62.31 -11.38 14.99
C SER A 253 61.90 -10.25 14.02
N GLY A 254 60.92 -10.47 13.15
CA GLY A 254 60.43 -9.44 12.21
C GLY A 254 59.57 -8.37 12.87
N ASP A 255 58.87 -8.77 13.94
CA ASP A 255 57.83 -8.00 14.65
C ASP A 255 56.82 -7.36 13.68
N ILE A 256 55.95 -6.48 14.17
CA ILE A 256 54.94 -5.80 13.36
C ILE A 256 54.87 -4.33 13.72
N LYS A 257 54.64 -3.52 12.68
CA LYS A 257 54.06 -2.19 12.83
C LYS A 257 52.81 -2.12 11.98
N PHE A 258 51.84 -1.35 12.44
CA PHE A 258 50.51 -1.30 11.83
C PHE A 258 49.96 0.13 11.83
N ALA A 259 48.97 0.36 11.01
CA ALA A 259 48.23 1.60 10.93
C ALA A 259 46.79 1.32 10.50
N LEU A 260 45.94 2.33 10.65
CA LEU A 260 44.66 2.36 9.95
C LEU A 260 44.67 3.54 8.97
N ALA A 261 44.60 3.21 7.69
CA ALA A 261 44.40 4.20 6.64
C ALA A 261 42.90 4.52 6.55
N LEU A 262 42.59 5.81 6.58
CA LEU A 262 41.21 6.32 6.48
C LEU A 262 41.04 7.17 5.22
N PRO A 263 39.79 7.39 4.77
CA PRO A 263 39.50 8.37 3.74
C PRO A 263 40.00 9.77 4.12
N THR A 264 40.34 10.59 3.12
CA THR A 264 40.78 11.97 3.35
C THR A 264 39.74 12.76 4.13
N GLY A 265 40.15 13.39 5.24
CA GLY A 265 39.29 14.19 6.10
C GLY A 265 38.55 13.40 7.20
N ALA A 266 38.78 12.08 7.30
CA ALA A 266 38.34 11.29 8.44
C ALA A 266 39.34 11.38 9.60
N THR A 267 38.83 11.27 10.83
CA THR A 267 39.62 11.25 12.07
C THR A 267 39.35 9.98 12.86
N MET A 268 40.27 9.62 13.75
CA MET A 268 40.12 8.45 14.63
C MET A 268 40.59 8.71 16.05
N TRP A 269 39.97 8.01 16.99
CA TRP A 269 40.39 7.89 18.38
C TRP A 269 40.30 6.44 18.77
N LEU A 270 41.41 5.73 18.56
CA LEU A 270 41.49 4.29 18.78
C LEU A 270 42.55 3.99 19.81
N THR A 271 42.46 2.78 20.32
CA THR A 271 43.46 2.22 21.19
C THR A 271 43.77 0.83 20.74
N ALA A 272 45.05 0.46 20.80
CA ALA A 272 45.50 -0.88 20.50
C ALA A 272 46.10 -1.51 21.75
N GLN A 273 45.75 -2.78 21.97
CA GLN A 273 46.26 -3.63 23.04
C GLN A 273 46.93 -4.84 22.40
N GLY A 274 48.15 -5.16 22.82
CA GLY A 274 48.90 -6.32 22.33
C GLY A 274 49.30 -7.28 23.46
N ASP A 275 49.05 -8.57 23.26
CA ASP A 275 49.55 -9.63 24.16
C ASP A 275 51.05 -9.91 23.88
N THR A 276 51.85 -9.95 24.95
CA THR A 276 53.32 -10.03 24.90
C THR A 276 53.78 -11.36 25.49
N ASP A 277 54.83 -11.96 24.93
CA ASP A 277 55.39 -13.24 25.40
C ASP A 277 55.96 -13.17 26.85
N ASN A 278 55.95 -12.00 27.53
CA ASN A 278 56.57 -11.82 28.84
C ASN A 278 55.86 -10.83 29.80
N SER A 279 54.53 -10.92 29.86
CA SER A 279 53.68 -10.69 31.05
C SER A 279 53.17 -9.28 31.45
N THR A 280 53.04 -8.32 30.53
CA THR A 280 52.05 -7.23 30.68
C THR A 280 51.52 -6.82 29.31
N ASP A 281 50.20 -6.64 29.19
CA ASP A 281 49.58 -6.05 28.00
C ASP A 281 50.11 -4.63 27.81
N ASP A 282 50.54 -4.30 26.59
CA ASP A 282 50.93 -2.94 26.24
C ASP A 282 49.77 -2.22 25.53
N TYR A 283 49.63 -0.92 25.79
CA TYR A 283 48.53 -0.11 25.30
C TYR A 283 49.03 1.15 24.62
N ILE A 284 48.56 1.38 23.40
CA ILE A 284 48.92 2.56 22.61
C ILE A 284 47.69 3.31 22.15
N GLU A 285 47.74 4.64 22.24
CA GLU A 285 46.74 5.52 21.65
C GLU A 285 47.05 5.76 20.18
N MET A 286 46.04 5.61 19.33
CA MET A 286 46.13 5.85 17.90
C MET A 286 45.17 6.98 17.49
N THR A 287 45.74 8.14 17.18
CA THR A 287 44.99 9.37 16.86
C THR A 287 45.31 9.94 15.47
N SER A 288 46.33 9.42 14.79
CA SER A 288 46.79 9.91 13.48
C SER A 288 46.63 8.84 12.39
N PRO A 289 45.62 8.95 11.51
CA PRO A 289 45.38 7.99 10.44
C PRO A 289 46.60 7.80 9.53
N GLY A 290 46.89 6.56 9.14
CA GLY A 290 48.03 6.21 8.28
C GLY A 290 49.41 6.30 8.93
N THR A 291 49.52 6.71 10.20
CA THR A 291 50.78 6.70 10.96
C THR A 291 51.10 5.29 11.42
N ALA A 292 52.37 4.88 11.30
CA ALA A 292 52.83 3.58 11.79
C ALA A 292 52.91 3.57 13.34
N TYR A 293 52.24 2.60 13.93
CA TYR A 293 52.25 2.30 15.36
C TYR A 293 52.87 0.93 15.62
N ASN A 294 53.46 0.77 16.79
CA ASN A 294 54.03 -0.49 17.28
C ASN A 294 54.04 -0.44 18.82
N PHE A 295 54.16 -1.60 19.46
CA PHE A 295 54.21 -1.74 20.92
C PHE A 295 55.64 -1.70 21.46
N ASP A 296 56.64 -1.36 20.64
CA ASP A 296 58.03 -1.34 21.05
C ASP A 296 58.45 0.02 21.64
N SER A 297 57.71 0.47 22.66
CA SER A 297 58.02 1.74 23.36
C SER A 297 59.27 1.67 24.26
N GLY A 298 59.94 0.51 24.32
CA GLY A 298 61.10 0.25 25.20
C GLY A 298 62.09 -0.84 24.76
N GLY A 299 62.03 -1.35 23.52
CA GLY A 299 62.95 -2.34 22.98
C GLY A 299 62.69 -3.80 23.41
N ASN A 300 61.50 -4.11 23.94
CA ASN A 300 61.23 -5.37 24.65
C ASN A 300 59.92 -6.06 24.22
N TRP A 301 59.22 -5.54 23.21
CA TRP A 301 58.04 -6.21 22.66
C TRP A 301 58.43 -7.13 21.52
N VAL A 302 58.16 -8.42 21.67
CA VAL A 302 58.43 -9.45 20.67
C VAL A 302 57.13 -10.18 20.37
N ILE A 303 56.77 -10.28 19.09
CA ILE A 303 55.64 -11.11 18.65
C ILE A 303 56.05 -12.58 18.74
N SER A 304 55.24 -13.37 19.45
CA SER A 304 55.54 -14.78 19.62
C SER A 304 55.52 -15.54 18.29
N ASN A 305 56.39 -16.54 18.16
CA ASN A 305 56.32 -17.49 17.04
C ASN A 305 55.09 -18.41 17.12
N SER A 306 54.43 -18.45 18.29
CA SER A 306 53.22 -19.24 18.55
C SER A 306 51.93 -18.48 18.26
N GLY A 307 52.02 -17.16 18.00
CA GLY A 307 50.94 -16.23 17.74
C GLY A 307 50.68 -15.25 18.89
N SER A 308 50.53 -13.97 18.55
CA SER A 308 50.04 -12.90 19.43
C SER A 308 48.72 -12.34 18.89
N LEU A 309 47.98 -11.67 19.77
CA LEU A 309 46.72 -11.00 19.42
C LEU A 309 46.86 -9.50 19.64
N ILE A 310 46.44 -8.72 18.65
CA ILE A 310 46.32 -7.27 18.73
C ILE A 310 44.84 -6.92 18.66
N HIS A 311 44.32 -6.28 19.70
CA HIS A 311 42.97 -5.74 19.73
C HIS A 311 43.02 -4.24 19.50
N ILE A 312 42.40 -3.75 18.44
CA ILE A 312 42.29 -2.31 18.15
C ILE A 312 40.82 -1.92 18.23
N HIS A 313 40.47 -1.01 19.13
CA HIS A 313 39.08 -0.56 19.25
C HIS A 313 38.98 0.95 19.44
N GLY A 314 37.84 1.52 19.01
CA GLY A 314 37.53 2.92 19.23
C GLY A 314 36.61 3.52 18.16
N MET A 315 36.73 4.83 17.96
CA MET A 315 35.85 5.61 17.09
C MET A 315 36.54 6.08 15.81
N ILE A 316 35.81 6.05 14.70
CA ILE A 316 36.15 6.70 13.44
C ILE A 316 35.04 7.69 13.08
N VAL A 317 35.41 8.91 12.72
CA VAL A 317 34.47 9.94 12.27
C VAL A 317 34.85 10.37 10.86
N ASN A 318 33.93 10.23 9.90
CA ASN A 318 34.15 10.66 8.52
C ASN A 318 33.28 11.86 8.18
N SER A 319 33.90 13.01 7.94
CA SER A 319 33.20 14.29 7.82
C SER A 319 32.90 14.73 6.38
N SER A 320 33.53 14.13 5.36
CA SER A 320 33.49 14.74 4.01
C SER A 320 33.57 13.77 2.84
N THR A 321 34.51 12.81 2.85
CA THR A 321 34.80 11.99 1.65
C THR A 321 34.53 10.52 1.92
N ALA A 322 33.60 9.92 1.17
CA ALA A 322 33.38 8.47 1.23
C ALA A 322 34.64 7.71 0.79
N GLY A 323 34.90 6.56 1.39
CA GLY A 323 36.07 5.74 1.05
C GLY A 323 36.18 4.51 1.92
N THR A 324 37.38 3.94 1.98
CA THR A 324 37.66 2.72 2.74
C THR A 324 38.51 2.99 3.96
N VAL A 325 38.16 2.36 5.08
CA VAL A 325 39.06 2.13 6.22
C VAL A 325 39.83 0.86 5.92
N LYS A 326 41.17 0.91 5.98
CA LYS A 326 42.04 -0.25 5.70
C LYS A 326 43.02 -0.47 6.83
N PHE A 327 43.12 -1.72 7.30
CA PHE A 327 44.25 -2.13 8.13
C PHE A 327 45.50 -2.17 7.27
N GLN A 328 46.56 -1.50 7.74
CA GLN A 328 47.85 -1.50 7.09
C GLN A 328 48.89 -2.09 8.02
N TRP A 329 49.85 -2.83 7.48
CA TRP A 329 50.91 -3.42 8.27
C TRP A 329 52.20 -3.69 7.49
N ALA A 330 53.28 -3.87 8.24
CA ALA A 330 54.60 -4.28 7.75
C ALA A 330 55.42 -4.88 8.88
N GLN A 331 56.60 -5.42 8.56
CA GLN A 331 57.58 -5.74 9.60
C GLN A 331 58.02 -4.46 10.30
N LEU A 332 58.23 -4.54 11.62
CA LEU A 332 58.84 -3.42 12.35
C LEU A 332 60.27 -3.22 11.85
N ASN A 333 61.03 -4.31 11.83
CA ASN A 333 62.38 -4.38 11.32
C ASN A 333 62.42 -5.30 10.09
N SER A 334 62.83 -4.76 8.93
CA SER A 334 62.92 -5.54 7.70
C SER A 334 64.00 -6.61 7.85
N ASN A 335 63.60 -7.88 7.86
CA ASN A 335 64.52 -9.01 7.92
C ASN A 335 63.93 -10.28 7.28
N GLY A 336 64.72 -11.36 7.24
CA GLY A 336 64.33 -12.61 6.61
C GLY A 336 63.37 -13.49 7.44
N ALA A 337 63.08 -13.15 8.70
CA ALA A 337 62.04 -13.83 9.46
C ALA A 337 60.67 -13.38 8.95
N ALA A 338 59.70 -14.29 8.90
CA ALA A 338 58.36 -13.99 8.41
C ALA A 338 57.53 -13.29 9.49
N THR A 339 56.90 -12.16 9.15
CA THR A 339 55.76 -11.62 9.90
C THR A 339 54.49 -11.96 9.12
N THR A 340 53.51 -12.55 9.77
CA THR A 340 52.27 -13.05 9.14
C THR A 340 51.05 -12.56 9.91
N VAL A 341 50.14 -11.87 9.22
CA VAL A 341 48.77 -11.64 9.70
C VAL A 341 47.93 -12.83 9.27
N LYS A 342 47.33 -13.51 10.24
CA LYS A 342 46.70 -14.81 10.06
C LYS A 342 45.25 -14.70 9.60
N ASP A 343 44.79 -15.79 8.97
CA ASP A 343 43.37 -16.10 8.86
C ASP A 343 42.65 -15.99 10.22
N PHE A 344 41.33 -15.78 10.17
CA PHE A 344 40.48 -15.46 11.34
C PHE A 344 40.72 -14.12 12.03
N SER A 345 41.75 -13.36 11.65
CA SER A 345 41.78 -11.92 11.95
C SER A 345 40.53 -11.25 11.40
N TYR A 346 39.97 -10.28 12.12
CA TYR A 346 38.72 -9.66 11.70
C TYR A 346 38.63 -8.18 12.09
N VAL A 347 37.70 -7.48 11.43
CA VAL A 347 37.13 -6.21 11.88
C VAL A 347 35.61 -6.33 12.00
N ARG A 348 35.08 -5.88 13.13
CA ARG A 348 33.66 -5.56 13.31
C ARG A 348 33.54 -4.04 13.42
N ALA A 349 32.69 -3.45 12.59
CA ALA A 349 32.44 -2.01 12.60
C ALA A 349 30.94 -1.74 12.70
N ALA A 350 30.50 -0.92 13.65
CA ALA A 350 29.10 -0.55 13.84
C ALA A 350 28.89 0.94 13.57
N ARG A 351 27.99 1.28 12.64
CA ARG A 351 27.62 2.66 12.35
C ARG A 351 26.72 3.19 13.45
N LEU A 352 27.15 4.27 14.08
CA LEU A 352 26.45 4.98 15.13
C LEU A 352 25.62 6.15 14.59
N GLN A 353 26.03 6.72 13.46
CA GLN A 353 25.34 7.82 12.78
C GLN A 353 25.59 7.76 11.28
#